data_AF-A0AAU8G5U4-F1
#
_entry.id   AF-A0AAU8G5U4-F1
#
_cell.length_a   1.000
_cell.length_b   1.000
_cell.length_c   1.000
_cell.angle_alpha   90.00
_cell.angle_beta   90.00
_cell.angle_gamma   90.00
#
_symmetry.space_group_name_H-M   'P 1'
#
loop_
_entity.id
_entity.type
_entity.pdbx_description
1 polymer ?
#
loop_
_entity_poly.entity_id
_entity_poly.type
_entity_poly.pdbx_seq_one_letter_code
_entity_poly.pdbx_strand_id
1 'polypeptide(L)'
;MEPTASPTSAALQADPPPATSTGRASDTAATTIEQLVRLAFDSSAKPVHAPLDLRSIVHDTSDATLDDDRALVRRLARSDTFLQGPWRLLLSLARSSLSETGPMYRQVLGLSAEALLTSPVFAGLAGRLETPSPGRPVTAVDVKTAANDVRAEDLGLKPRSLTPRDREKLRTAAVSCFLLYRVLGHRWTLDQVVDEAIDARLWRRDPKMSPGSATAVLLSARGASNGVLVDYVATRHNEAEEAVRESRASAAQQARRAARAEQLERDLRADVARSEETSAALRARVAELEAEVAVERRNRVADTSIHTDDYEQLRTRTFRNLTVQVQLLSDGLAALREGVHDVADEYMERALDAIRNEADRLAELGKAGR
;
A
#
# COMPACT_ATOMS: atom_id res chain seq x y z
N MET A 1 -75.67 7.92 -79.64
CA MET A 1 -76.48 6.81 -80.17
C MET A 1 -75.53 5.65 -80.40
N GLU A 2 -75.66 4.59 -79.59
CA GLU A 2 -75.14 3.26 -79.96
C GLU A 2 -75.75 2.82 -81.29
N PRO A 3 -75.12 1.88 -82.02
CA PRO A 3 -75.49 0.47 -81.76
C PRO A 3 -74.33 -0.55 -81.95
N THR A 4 -74.30 -1.53 -81.03
CA THR A 4 -74.30 -3.00 -81.28
C THR A 4 -73.20 -3.66 -82.14
N ALA A 5 -72.75 -4.89 -81.92
CA ALA A 5 -72.84 -5.88 -80.85
C ALA A 5 -72.15 -7.17 -81.38
N SER A 6 -71.31 -7.78 -80.53
CA SER A 6 -71.20 -9.26 -80.31
C SER A 6 -70.62 -10.13 -81.47
N PRO A 7 -70.21 -11.41 -81.24
CA PRO A 7 -70.56 -12.26 -80.09
C PRO A 7 -69.50 -13.28 -79.56
N THR A 8 -69.88 -13.91 -78.43
CA THR A 8 -69.57 -15.30 -77.99
C THR A 8 -68.12 -15.65 -77.60
N SER A 9 -67.84 -16.38 -76.52
CA SER A 9 -68.62 -17.48 -75.95
C SER A 9 -68.33 -17.69 -74.47
N ALA A 10 -69.39 -17.99 -73.72
CA ALA A 10 -69.36 -18.55 -72.39
C ALA A 10 -69.02 -20.04 -72.43
N ALA A 11 -68.29 -20.49 -71.41
CA ALA A 11 -68.29 -21.83 -70.77
C ALA A 11 -66.98 -21.91 -69.94
N LEU A 12 -66.88 -22.42 -68.72
CA LEU A 12 -67.78 -23.04 -67.75
C LEU A 12 -66.91 -23.16 -66.49
N GLN A 13 -67.49 -22.96 -65.30
CA GLN A 13 -67.15 -23.60 -64.01
C GLN A 13 -65.67 -23.64 -63.52
N ALA A 14 -65.41 -23.01 -62.36
CA ALA A 14 -65.22 -23.73 -61.10
C ALA A 14 -64.94 -22.74 -59.94
N ASP A 15 -65.34 -23.19 -58.76
CA ASP A 15 -65.36 -22.60 -57.42
C ASP A 15 -64.14 -21.78 -56.94
N PRO A 16 -64.34 -20.93 -55.90
CA PRO A 16 -63.36 -19.95 -55.43
C PRO A 16 -62.05 -20.57 -54.93
N PRO A 17 -60.90 -19.91 -55.17
CA PRO A 17 -59.63 -20.34 -54.61
C PRO A 17 -59.60 -20.22 -53.08
N PRO A 18 -58.82 -21.08 -52.41
CA PRO A 18 -58.85 -21.29 -50.98
C PRO A 18 -58.37 -20.07 -50.21
N ALA A 19 -58.92 -19.91 -48.99
CA ALA A 19 -58.51 -18.96 -47.99
C ALA A 19 -56.99 -18.83 -47.92
N THR A 20 -56.48 -17.68 -48.34
CA THR A 20 -55.16 -17.18 -47.96
C THR A 20 -55.14 -16.98 -46.46
N SER A 21 -54.85 -18.04 -45.72
CA SER A 21 -54.38 -17.92 -44.34
C SER A 21 -52.95 -17.41 -44.37
N THR A 22 -52.81 -16.11 -44.57
CA THR A 22 -51.71 -15.33 -44.00
C THR A 22 -51.84 -15.38 -42.47
N GLY A 23 -51.45 -16.51 -41.89
CA GLY A 23 -51.30 -16.69 -40.45
C GLY A 23 -49.95 -16.17 -39.97
N ARG A 24 -49.78 -14.85 -40.01
CA ARG A 24 -48.77 -14.14 -39.24
C ARG A 24 -49.37 -13.92 -37.86
N ALA A 25 -48.92 -14.69 -36.86
CA ALA A 25 -49.13 -14.43 -35.43
C ALA A 25 -47.76 -14.72 -34.77
N SER A 26 -46.93 -13.79 -34.30
CA SER A 26 -47.16 -12.69 -33.34
C SER A 26 -47.98 -13.15 -32.13
N ASP A 27 -47.35 -13.96 -31.27
CA ASP A 27 -47.26 -13.75 -29.82
C ASP A 27 -46.66 -15.01 -29.17
N THR A 28 -45.40 -14.90 -28.73
CA THR A 28 -44.73 -15.95 -27.91
C THR A 28 -44.57 -15.43 -26.49
N ALA A 29 -45.65 -14.88 -25.94
CA ALA A 29 -45.72 -14.55 -24.52
C ALA A 29 -45.99 -15.86 -23.76
N ALA A 30 -45.01 -16.37 -23.03
CA ALA A 30 -45.24 -17.47 -22.11
C ALA A 30 -46.31 -17.03 -21.10
N THR A 31 -47.37 -17.82 -20.95
CA THR A 31 -48.47 -17.53 -20.02
C THR A 31 -48.24 -18.25 -18.68
N THR A 32 -47.48 -19.35 -18.68
CA THR A 32 -47.12 -20.14 -17.49
C THR A 32 -45.61 -20.38 -17.38
N ILE A 33 -45.15 -20.74 -16.18
CA ILE A 33 -43.73 -21.02 -15.88
C ILE A 33 -43.25 -22.27 -16.65
N GLU A 34 -44.09 -23.29 -16.78
CA GLU A 34 -43.81 -24.46 -17.63
C GLU A 34 -43.55 -24.06 -19.10
N GLN A 35 -44.38 -23.18 -19.67
CA GLN A 35 -44.19 -22.68 -21.04
C GLN A 35 -42.91 -21.86 -21.16
N LEU A 36 -42.59 -21.04 -20.15
CA LEU A 36 -41.34 -20.28 -20.11
C LEU A 36 -40.12 -21.21 -20.15
N VAL A 37 -40.10 -22.24 -19.29
CA VAL A 37 -39.00 -23.21 -19.24
C VAL A 37 -38.89 -23.94 -20.58
N ARG A 38 -39.99 -24.45 -21.14
CA ARG A 38 -39.96 -25.12 -22.46
C ARG A 38 -39.44 -24.20 -23.57
N LEU A 39 -39.86 -22.93 -23.60
CA LEU A 39 -39.39 -21.94 -24.57
C LEU A 39 -37.92 -21.53 -24.39
N ALA A 40 -37.41 -21.55 -23.16
CA ALA A 40 -35.99 -21.27 -22.87
C ALA A 40 -35.08 -22.39 -23.38
N PHE A 41 -35.49 -23.66 -23.21
CA PHE A 41 -34.73 -24.85 -23.61
C PHE A 41 -34.98 -25.28 -25.07
N ASP A 42 -35.97 -24.71 -25.75
CA ASP A 42 -36.20 -24.98 -27.17
C ASP A 42 -35.10 -24.34 -28.04
N SER A 43 -34.30 -25.21 -28.68
CA SER A 43 -33.22 -24.86 -29.61
C SER A 43 -33.68 -24.20 -30.91
N SER A 44 -34.98 -24.29 -31.24
CA SER A 44 -35.58 -23.69 -32.43
C SER A 44 -36.07 -22.25 -32.23
N ALA A 45 -36.19 -21.81 -30.98
CA ALA A 45 -36.55 -20.44 -30.65
C ALA A 45 -35.39 -19.49 -31.02
N LYS A 46 -35.75 -18.28 -31.46
CA LYS A 46 -34.90 -17.15 -31.89
C LYS A 46 -33.53 -17.05 -31.19
N PRO A 47 -32.51 -16.45 -31.86
CA PRO A 47 -31.10 -16.52 -31.47
C PRO A 47 -30.86 -16.26 -29.97
N VAL A 48 -29.89 -17.02 -29.43
CA VAL A 48 -29.24 -17.11 -28.10
C VAL A 48 -29.31 -15.90 -27.15
N HIS A 49 -29.66 -14.70 -27.62
CA HIS A 49 -29.62 -13.43 -26.88
C HIS A 49 -30.97 -12.72 -26.74
N ALA A 50 -32.09 -13.29 -27.21
CA ALA A 50 -33.41 -12.69 -27.03
C ALA A 50 -33.96 -13.03 -25.62
N PRO A 51 -34.19 -12.03 -24.75
CA PRO A 51 -34.86 -12.26 -23.46
C PRO A 51 -36.34 -12.62 -23.69
N LEU A 52 -36.87 -13.43 -22.79
CA LEU A 52 -38.29 -13.78 -22.71
C LEU A 52 -39.01 -12.72 -21.88
N ASP A 53 -40.23 -12.35 -22.27
CA ASP A 53 -41.04 -11.44 -21.47
C ASP A 53 -41.60 -12.20 -20.25
N LEU A 54 -41.25 -11.72 -19.07
CA LEU A 54 -41.65 -12.31 -17.80
C LEU A 54 -42.91 -11.63 -17.22
N ARG A 55 -43.35 -10.49 -17.77
CA ARG A 55 -44.44 -9.69 -17.18
C ARG A 55 -45.83 -10.32 -17.32
N SER A 56 -46.00 -11.23 -18.28
CA SER A 56 -47.30 -11.86 -18.62
C SER A 56 -47.54 -13.21 -17.94
N ILE A 57 -46.63 -13.67 -17.07
CA ILE A 57 -46.66 -15.02 -16.53
C ILE A 57 -47.55 -15.07 -15.29
N VAL A 58 -48.53 -15.98 -15.31
CA VAL A 58 -49.33 -16.30 -14.13
C VAL A 58 -48.48 -17.15 -13.19
N HIS A 59 -48.20 -16.63 -12.00
CA HIS A 59 -47.38 -17.29 -10.98
C HIS A 59 -48.31 -18.02 -10.00
N ASP A 60 -48.37 -19.34 -10.12
CA ASP A 60 -49.01 -20.21 -9.13
C ASP A 60 -47.94 -20.63 -8.11
N THR A 61 -48.25 -20.51 -6.82
CA THR A 61 -47.27 -20.69 -5.72
C THR A 61 -47.41 -22.03 -5.01
N SER A 62 -48.17 -22.97 -5.59
CA SER A 62 -48.39 -24.28 -4.99
C SER A 62 -47.10 -25.10 -4.98
N ASP A 63 -46.72 -25.64 -3.82
CA ASP A 63 -45.52 -26.48 -3.65
C ASP A 63 -45.49 -27.68 -4.61
N ALA A 64 -46.66 -28.25 -4.94
CA ALA A 64 -46.78 -29.33 -5.92
C ALA A 64 -46.37 -28.89 -7.33
N THR A 65 -46.79 -27.68 -7.75
CA THR A 65 -46.41 -27.12 -9.06
C THR A 65 -44.93 -26.75 -9.12
N LEU A 66 -44.34 -26.36 -7.99
CA LEU A 66 -42.90 -26.09 -7.89
C LEU A 66 -42.08 -27.36 -8.10
N ASP A 67 -42.43 -28.46 -7.45
CA ASP A 67 -41.70 -29.72 -7.62
C ASP A 67 -41.83 -30.29 -9.04
N ASP A 68 -42.99 -30.12 -9.68
CA ASP A 68 -43.20 -30.47 -11.08
C ASP A 68 -42.35 -29.61 -12.03
N ASP A 69 -42.29 -28.29 -11.80
CA ASP A 69 -41.45 -27.36 -12.56
C ASP A 69 -39.96 -27.70 -12.42
N ARG A 70 -39.51 -28.03 -11.20
CA ARG A 70 -38.13 -28.47 -10.93
C ARG A 70 -37.80 -29.78 -11.64
N ALA A 71 -38.70 -30.76 -11.58
CA ALA A 71 -38.54 -32.03 -12.29
C ALA A 71 -38.46 -31.83 -13.81
N LEU A 72 -39.27 -30.93 -14.37
CA LEU A 72 -39.23 -30.53 -15.77
C LEU A 72 -37.88 -29.91 -16.14
N VAL A 73 -37.38 -28.98 -15.33
CA VAL A 73 -36.07 -28.34 -15.54
C VAL A 73 -34.95 -29.35 -15.50
N ARG A 74 -34.92 -30.27 -14.52
CA ARG A 74 -33.90 -31.33 -14.46
C ARG A 74 -33.90 -32.20 -15.71
N ARG A 75 -35.08 -32.49 -16.27
CA ARG A 75 -35.21 -33.27 -17.51
C ARG A 75 -34.67 -32.51 -18.72
N LEU A 76 -35.03 -31.24 -18.88
CA LEU A 76 -34.62 -30.40 -20.02
C LEU A 76 -33.14 -29.99 -19.94
N ALA A 77 -32.61 -29.75 -18.74
CA ALA A 77 -31.21 -29.42 -18.52
C ALA A 77 -30.27 -30.57 -18.92
N ARG A 78 -30.70 -31.84 -18.77
CA ARG A 78 -29.92 -33.00 -19.24
C ARG A 78 -29.75 -33.04 -20.77
N SER A 79 -30.70 -32.49 -21.50
CA SER A 79 -30.62 -32.36 -22.96
C SER A 79 -29.90 -31.09 -23.44
N ASP A 80 -29.59 -30.15 -22.54
CA ASP A 80 -28.93 -28.89 -22.89
C ASP A 80 -27.41 -29.01 -22.76
N THR A 81 -26.76 -29.36 -23.87
CA THR A 81 -25.31 -29.50 -23.97
C THR A 81 -24.53 -28.20 -23.75
N PHE A 82 -25.12 -27.04 -24.06
CA PHE A 82 -24.39 -25.76 -24.15
C PHE A 82 -24.93 -24.68 -23.21
N LEU A 83 -25.72 -25.05 -22.19
CA LEU A 83 -26.24 -24.16 -21.16
C LEU A 83 -27.03 -22.97 -21.74
N GLN A 84 -27.71 -23.17 -22.87
CA GLN A 84 -28.47 -22.12 -23.53
C GLN A 84 -29.76 -21.79 -22.77
N GLY A 85 -30.41 -22.80 -22.20
CA GLY A 85 -31.63 -22.63 -21.40
C GLY A 85 -31.39 -21.81 -20.13
N PRO A 86 -30.44 -22.21 -19.24
CA PRO A 86 -30.10 -21.44 -18.06
C PRO A 86 -29.68 -20.01 -18.38
N TRP A 87 -28.89 -19.82 -19.44
CA TRP A 87 -28.48 -18.49 -19.89
C TRP A 87 -29.68 -17.59 -20.23
N ARG A 88 -30.64 -18.10 -21.02
CA ARG A 88 -31.81 -17.34 -21.44
C ARG A 88 -32.72 -17.00 -20.26
N LEU A 89 -32.90 -17.91 -19.31
CA LEU A 89 -33.68 -17.65 -18.09
C LEU A 89 -33.03 -16.54 -17.25
N LEU A 90 -31.73 -16.63 -17.00
CA LEU A 90 -30.99 -15.61 -16.24
C LEU A 90 -30.97 -14.25 -16.95
N LEU A 91 -30.79 -14.22 -18.28
CA LEU A 91 -30.80 -12.98 -19.06
C LEU A 91 -32.18 -12.32 -19.07
N SER A 92 -33.25 -13.13 -19.13
CA SER A 92 -34.63 -12.64 -19.05
C SER A 92 -34.90 -12.05 -17.67
N LEU A 93 -34.41 -12.71 -16.60
CA LEU A 93 -34.53 -12.21 -15.25
C LEU A 93 -33.80 -10.88 -15.07
N ALA A 94 -32.54 -10.77 -15.53
CA ALA A 94 -31.73 -9.55 -15.44
C ALA A 94 -32.32 -8.35 -16.19
N ARG A 95 -33.06 -8.59 -17.27
CA ARG A 95 -33.70 -7.52 -18.06
C ARG A 95 -35.14 -7.22 -17.63
N SER A 96 -35.72 -8.07 -16.79
CA SER A 96 -37.06 -7.86 -16.26
C SER A 96 -37.07 -6.78 -15.20
N SER A 97 -38.16 -6.02 -15.13
CA SER A 97 -38.38 -5.04 -14.06
C SER A 97 -39.04 -5.67 -12.82
N LEU A 98 -38.81 -6.97 -12.60
CA LEU A 98 -39.37 -7.67 -11.45
C LEU A 98 -38.62 -7.23 -10.18
N SER A 99 -39.34 -7.19 -9.06
CA SER A 99 -38.70 -6.95 -7.77
C SER A 99 -37.76 -8.11 -7.43
N GLU A 100 -36.51 -7.81 -7.07
CA GLU A 100 -35.50 -8.81 -6.64
C GLU A 100 -35.94 -9.63 -5.42
N THR A 101 -36.88 -9.12 -4.63
CA THR A 101 -37.46 -9.81 -3.48
C THR A 101 -38.73 -10.58 -3.80
N GLY A 102 -39.24 -10.46 -5.04
CA GLY A 102 -40.48 -11.07 -5.48
C GLY A 102 -40.38 -12.61 -5.55
N PRO A 103 -41.48 -13.32 -5.29
CA PRO A 103 -41.49 -14.79 -5.27
C PRO A 103 -41.15 -15.38 -6.65
N MET A 104 -41.64 -14.76 -7.72
CA MET A 104 -41.32 -15.13 -9.10
C MET A 104 -39.84 -14.92 -9.45
N TYR A 105 -39.20 -13.85 -8.94
CA TYR A 105 -37.76 -13.64 -9.14
C TYR A 105 -36.95 -14.77 -8.50
N ARG A 106 -37.28 -15.12 -7.25
CA ARG A 106 -36.63 -16.21 -6.52
C ARG A 106 -36.89 -17.57 -7.15
N GLN A 107 -38.09 -17.82 -7.66
CA GLN A 107 -38.42 -19.07 -8.33
C GLN A 107 -37.62 -19.23 -9.63
N VAL A 108 -37.61 -18.23 -10.52
CA VAL A 108 -36.85 -18.29 -11.78
C VAL A 108 -35.36 -18.42 -11.51
N LEU A 109 -34.84 -17.71 -10.50
CA LEU A 109 -33.46 -17.85 -10.06
C LEU A 109 -33.15 -19.26 -9.52
N GLY A 110 -34.05 -19.83 -8.72
CA GLY A 110 -33.94 -21.19 -8.19
C GLY A 110 -33.98 -22.26 -9.28
N LEU A 111 -34.90 -22.15 -10.24
CA LEU A 111 -34.98 -23.02 -11.41
C LEU A 111 -33.71 -22.91 -12.27
N SER A 112 -33.17 -21.70 -12.43
CA SER A 112 -31.91 -21.49 -13.15
C SER A 112 -30.73 -22.12 -12.41
N ALA A 113 -30.67 -22.00 -11.08
CA ALA A 113 -29.67 -22.66 -10.26
C ALA A 113 -29.73 -24.18 -10.45
N GLU A 114 -30.92 -24.75 -10.35
CA GLU A 114 -31.14 -26.19 -10.49
C GLU A 114 -30.77 -26.72 -11.88
N ALA A 115 -31.05 -25.93 -12.93
CA ALA A 115 -30.61 -26.25 -14.28
C ALA A 115 -29.08 -26.27 -14.39
N LEU A 116 -28.39 -25.30 -13.75
CA LEU A 116 -26.92 -25.27 -13.71
C LEU A 116 -26.37 -26.48 -12.95
N LEU A 117 -26.92 -26.80 -11.77
CA LEU A 117 -26.48 -27.91 -10.91
C LEU A 117 -26.66 -29.27 -11.57
N THR A 118 -27.64 -29.41 -12.46
CA THR A 118 -27.86 -30.63 -13.24
C THR A 118 -26.81 -30.82 -14.34
N SER A 119 -26.09 -29.76 -14.74
CA SER A 119 -25.06 -29.83 -15.76
C SER A 119 -23.78 -30.49 -15.23
N PRO A 120 -23.10 -31.34 -16.04
CA PRO A 120 -21.81 -31.93 -15.69
C PRO A 120 -20.74 -30.90 -15.31
N VAL A 121 -20.82 -29.68 -15.85
CA VAL A 121 -19.86 -28.59 -15.56
C VAL A 121 -19.93 -28.14 -14.10
N PHE A 122 -21.12 -28.14 -13.50
CA PHE A 122 -21.34 -27.62 -12.14
C PHE A 122 -21.62 -28.71 -11.10
N ALA A 123 -21.72 -29.98 -11.51
CA ALA A 123 -21.97 -31.11 -10.61
C ALA A 123 -20.98 -31.17 -9.44
N GLY A 124 -19.68 -30.90 -9.68
CA GLY A 124 -18.65 -30.82 -8.63
C GLY A 124 -18.61 -29.50 -7.85
N LEU A 125 -19.39 -28.50 -8.26
CA LEU A 125 -19.43 -27.16 -7.67
C LEU A 125 -20.73 -26.90 -6.89
N ALA A 126 -21.66 -27.86 -6.89
CA ALA A 126 -23.02 -27.73 -6.39
C ALA A 126 -23.11 -27.19 -4.96
N GLY A 127 -22.40 -27.82 -4.02
CA GLY A 127 -22.40 -27.41 -2.61
C GLY A 127 -21.72 -26.07 -2.34
N ARG A 128 -20.94 -25.51 -3.28
CA ARG A 128 -20.27 -24.21 -3.14
C ARG A 128 -20.96 -23.08 -3.91
N LEU A 129 -21.93 -23.42 -4.76
CA LEU A 129 -22.73 -22.45 -5.53
C LEU A 129 -23.86 -21.87 -4.66
N GLU A 130 -24.63 -22.73 -3.99
CA GLU A 130 -25.83 -22.35 -3.23
C GLU A 130 -25.52 -21.77 -1.85
N THR A 131 -24.53 -22.32 -1.15
CA THR A 131 -24.13 -21.85 0.18
C THR A 131 -22.78 -21.15 0.10
N PRO A 132 -22.65 -19.88 0.56
CA PRO A 132 -21.35 -19.28 0.81
C PRO A 132 -20.74 -20.01 2.02
N SER A 133 -20.21 -21.20 1.77
CA SER A 133 -19.43 -21.95 2.73
C SER A 133 -18.26 -21.07 3.20
N PRO A 134 -17.85 -21.11 4.48
CA PRO A 134 -16.69 -20.36 4.99
C PRO A 134 -15.34 -20.78 4.36
N GLY A 135 -15.35 -21.66 3.35
CA GLY A 135 -14.20 -21.99 2.52
C GLY A 135 -14.00 -21.05 1.33
N ARG A 136 -13.05 -21.39 0.46
CA ARG A 136 -12.74 -20.63 -0.77
C ARG A 136 -13.99 -20.50 -1.65
N PRO A 137 -14.49 -19.29 -1.97
CA PRO A 137 -15.64 -19.11 -2.85
C PRO A 137 -15.33 -19.68 -4.24
N VAL A 138 -16.35 -20.18 -4.95
CA VAL A 138 -16.19 -20.60 -6.35
C VAL A 138 -15.85 -19.38 -7.18
N THR A 139 -14.74 -19.41 -7.91
CA THR A 139 -14.35 -18.36 -8.85
C THR A 139 -14.73 -18.74 -10.28
N ALA A 140 -14.75 -17.78 -11.19
CA ALA A 140 -14.97 -18.02 -12.61
C ALA A 140 -13.85 -18.88 -13.23
N VAL A 141 -12.65 -18.87 -12.62
CA VAL A 141 -11.54 -19.77 -12.98
C VAL A 141 -11.85 -21.22 -12.62
N ASP A 142 -12.47 -21.47 -11.47
CA ASP A 142 -12.89 -22.83 -11.06
C ASP A 142 -13.91 -23.39 -12.07
N VAL A 143 -14.92 -22.57 -12.44
CA VAL A 143 -15.95 -22.94 -13.44
C VAL A 143 -15.34 -23.18 -14.82
N LYS A 144 -14.41 -22.33 -15.24
CA LYS A 144 -13.68 -22.51 -16.50
C LYS A 144 -12.87 -23.79 -16.53
N THR A 145 -12.23 -24.14 -15.42
CA THR A 145 -11.42 -25.36 -15.31
C THR A 145 -12.33 -26.58 -15.40
N ALA A 146 -13.42 -26.58 -14.63
CA ALA A 146 -14.46 -27.61 -14.73
C ALA A 146 -15.00 -27.77 -16.16
N ALA A 147 -15.30 -26.66 -16.86
CA ALA A 147 -15.78 -26.71 -18.24
C ALA A 147 -14.76 -27.29 -19.24
N ASN A 148 -13.45 -27.20 -18.97
CA ASN A 148 -12.41 -27.82 -19.79
C ASN A 148 -12.24 -29.32 -19.50
N ASP A 149 -12.53 -29.74 -18.28
CA ASP A 149 -12.35 -31.11 -17.82
C ASP A 149 -13.53 -32.03 -18.20
N VAL A 150 -14.69 -31.44 -18.52
CA VAL A 150 -15.88 -32.18 -19.00
C VAL A 150 -15.59 -32.91 -20.31
N ARG A 151 -15.90 -34.22 -20.33
CA ARG A 151 -15.75 -35.07 -21.51
C ARG A 151 -16.99 -35.02 -22.38
N ALA A 152 -16.84 -35.40 -23.65
CA ALA A 152 -17.96 -35.50 -24.59
C ALA A 152 -19.04 -36.48 -24.09
N GLU A 153 -18.61 -37.56 -23.42
CA GLU A 153 -19.48 -38.60 -22.85
C GLU A 153 -20.37 -38.06 -21.72
N ASP A 154 -19.81 -37.19 -20.87
CA ASP A 154 -20.54 -36.56 -19.76
C ASP A 154 -21.68 -35.66 -20.26
N LEU A 155 -21.52 -35.12 -21.47
CA LEU A 155 -22.51 -34.28 -22.15
C LEU A 155 -23.50 -35.07 -23.02
N GLY A 156 -23.44 -36.41 -23.01
CA GLY A 156 -24.28 -37.28 -23.85
C GLY A 156 -23.91 -37.24 -25.34
N LEU A 157 -22.71 -36.75 -25.67
CA LEU A 157 -22.21 -36.70 -27.04
C LEU A 157 -21.31 -37.90 -27.37
N LYS A 158 -21.15 -38.19 -28.66
CA LYS A 158 -20.23 -39.24 -29.11
C LYS A 158 -18.78 -38.90 -28.73
N PRO A 159 -17.96 -39.87 -28.30
CA PRO A 159 -16.55 -39.62 -28.02
C PRO A 159 -15.86 -39.05 -29.27
N ARG A 160 -15.17 -37.91 -29.11
CA ARG A 160 -14.51 -37.09 -30.16
C ARG A 160 -15.39 -36.15 -31.00
N SER A 161 -16.68 -35.99 -30.73
CA SER A 161 -17.50 -34.99 -31.44
C SER A 161 -17.29 -33.55 -30.95
N LEU A 162 -16.65 -33.37 -29.78
CA LEU A 162 -16.47 -32.06 -29.16
C LEU A 162 -15.27 -31.32 -29.78
N THR A 163 -15.56 -30.37 -30.68
CA THR A 163 -14.52 -29.55 -31.32
C THR A 163 -13.94 -28.51 -30.35
N PRO A 164 -12.73 -27.96 -30.60
CA PRO A 164 -12.18 -26.87 -29.79
C PRO A 164 -13.09 -25.64 -29.73
N ARG A 165 -13.82 -25.37 -30.83
CA ARG A 165 -14.78 -24.26 -30.90
C ARG A 165 -15.97 -24.50 -29.98
N ASP A 166 -16.45 -25.73 -29.89
CA ASP A 166 -17.59 -26.08 -29.04
C ASP A 166 -17.21 -26.11 -27.56
N ARG A 167 -15.97 -26.51 -27.23
CA ARG A 167 -15.42 -26.31 -25.87
C ARG A 167 -15.36 -24.86 -25.47
N GLU A 168 -14.90 -24.00 -26.38
CA GLU A 168 -14.82 -22.56 -26.10
C GLU A 168 -16.21 -21.93 -25.92
N LYS A 169 -17.20 -22.37 -26.70
CA LYS A 169 -18.61 -21.98 -26.49
C LYS A 169 -19.13 -22.44 -25.13
N LEU A 170 -18.91 -23.71 -24.77
CA LEU A 170 -19.32 -24.24 -23.46
C LEU A 170 -18.67 -23.47 -22.32
N ARG A 171 -17.37 -23.22 -22.41
CA ARG A 171 -16.60 -22.43 -21.44
C ARG A 171 -17.17 -21.03 -21.27
N THR A 172 -17.43 -20.36 -22.39
CA THR A 172 -17.97 -18.99 -22.40
C THR A 172 -19.38 -18.97 -21.81
N ALA A 173 -20.24 -19.92 -22.19
CA ALA A 173 -21.60 -20.03 -21.68
C ALA A 173 -21.62 -20.36 -20.18
N ALA A 174 -20.80 -21.30 -19.72
CA ALA A 174 -20.70 -21.68 -18.31
C ALA A 174 -20.23 -20.51 -17.43
N VAL A 175 -19.15 -19.84 -17.82
CA VAL A 175 -18.65 -18.67 -17.07
C VAL A 175 -19.67 -17.53 -17.10
N SER A 176 -20.31 -17.26 -18.24
CA SER A 176 -21.31 -16.20 -18.34
C SER A 176 -22.56 -16.49 -17.48
N CYS A 177 -23.05 -17.74 -17.49
CA CYS A 177 -24.16 -18.16 -16.62
C CYS A 177 -23.78 -18.03 -15.14
N PHE A 178 -22.57 -18.44 -14.77
CA PHE A 178 -22.06 -18.31 -13.40
C PHE A 178 -22.01 -16.85 -12.95
N LEU A 179 -21.39 -15.97 -13.75
CA LEU A 179 -21.28 -14.55 -13.42
C LEU A 179 -22.65 -13.90 -13.29
N LEU A 180 -23.56 -14.19 -14.23
CA LEU A 180 -24.91 -13.62 -14.21
C LEU A 180 -25.73 -14.15 -13.02
N TYR A 181 -25.60 -15.44 -12.70
CA TYR A 181 -26.20 -16.02 -11.50
C TYR A 181 -25.66 -15.36 -10.22
N ARG A 182 -24.36 -15.07 -10.14
CA ARG A 182 -23.76 -14.39 -8.99
C ARG A 182 -24.23 -12.94 -8.83
N VAL A 183 -24.40 -12.21 -9.92
CA VAL A 183 -24.99 -10.85 -9.88
C VAL A 183 -26.42 -10.92 -9.35
N LEU A 184 -27.25 -11.82 -9.90
CA LEU A 184 -28.68 -11.90 -9.58
C LEU A 184 -28.97 -12.52 -8.20
N GLY A 185 -28.17 -13.49 -7.77
CA GLY A 185 -28.38 -14.21 -6.52
C GLY A 185 -27.55 -13.72 -5.33
N HIS A 186 -26.35 -13.21 -5.58
CA HIS A 186 -25.40 -12.82 -4.53
C HIS A 186 -24.98 -11.34 -4.59
N ARG A 187 -25.63 -10.54 -5.45
CA ARG A 187 -25.44 -9.08 -5.54
C ARG A 187 -24.00 -8.67 -5.80
N TRP A 188 -23.31 -9.43 -6.66
CA TRP A 188 -21.97 -9.04 -7.09
C TRP A 188 -21.99 -7.67 -7.77
N THR A 189 -21.00 -6.85 -7.47
CA THR A 189 -20.82 -5.56 -8.12
C THR A 189 -20.27 -5.76 -9.54
N LEU A 190 -20.44 -4.74 -10.39
CA LEU A 190 -19.88 -4.75 -11.75
C LEU A 190 -18.35 -4.97 -11.72
N ASP A 191 -17.67 -4.41 -10.73
CA ASP A 191 -16.24 -4.58 -10.50
C ASP A 191 -15.85 -6.04 -10.30
N GLN A 192 -16.53 -6.73 -9.39
CA GLN A 192 -16.27 -8.14 -9.10
C GLN A 192 -16.50 -9.03 -10.33
N VAL A 193 -17.52 -8.70 -11.13
CA VAL A 193 -17.81 -9.42 -12.38
C VAL A 193 -16.71 -9.21 -13.41
N VAL A 194 -16.24 -7.96 -13.57
CA VAL A 194 -15.17 -7.62 -14.51
C VAL A 194 -13.87 -8.31 -14.13
N ASP A 195 -13.49 -8.26 -12.87
CA ASP A 195 -12.26 -8.90 -12.37
C ASP A 195 -12.30 -10.42 -12.61
N GLU A 196 -13.40 -11.08 -12.23
CA GLU A 196 -13.57 -12.52 -12.44
C GLU A 196 -13.66 -12.90 -13.93
N ALA A 197 -14.25 -12.06 -14.77
CA ALA A 197 -14.29 -12.27 -16.22
C ALA A 197 -12.90 -12.12 -16.87
N ILE A 198 -12.09 -11.18 -16.40
CA ILE A 198 -10.68 -11.00 -16.80
C ILE A 198 -9.86 -12.23 -16.38
N ASP A 199 -9.99 -12.67 -15.13
CA ASP A 199 -9.27 -13.84 -14.59
C ASP A 199 -9.66 -15.13 -15.32
N ALA A 200 -10.95 -15.31 -15.61
CA ALA A 200 -11.43 -16.40 -16.45
C ALA A 200 -10.99 -16.25 -17.93
N ARG A 201 -10.41 -15.11 -18.34
CA ARG A 201 -10.08 -14.80 -19.73
C ARG A 201 -11.27 -15.02 -20.65
N LEU A 202 -12.44 -14.50 -20.24
CA LEU A 202 -13.64 -14.48 -21.06
C LEU A 202 -13.44 -13.51 -22.24
N TRP A 203 -12.87 -12.35 -21.95
CA TRP A 203 -12.52 -11.34 -22.95
C TRP A 203 -11.06 -11.54 -23.39
N ARG A 204 -10.86 -12.13 -24.56
CA ARG A 204 -9.54 -12.24 -25.20
C ARG A 204 -9.53 -11.44 -26.48
N ARG A 205 -8.43 -10.74 -26.71
CA ARG A 205 -8.12 -10.23 -28.05
C ARG A 205 -7.86 -11.42 -28.96
N ASP A 206 -8.60 -11.53 -30.05
CA ASP A 206 -8.25 -12.47 -31.10
C ASP A 206 -6.92 -12.02 -31.72
N PRO A 207 -5.83 -12.80 -31.59
CA PRO A 207 -4.53 -12.40 -32.10
C PRO A 207 -4.52 -12.26 -33.63
N LYS A 208 -5.50 -12.83 -34.33
CA LYS A 208 -5.64 -12.74 -35.79
C LYS A 208 -6.45 -11.53 -36.24
N MET A 209 -7.04 -10.77 -35.31
CA MET A 209 -7.84 -9.60 -35.65
C MET A 209 -6.95 -8.45 -36.10
N SER A 210 -7.11 -8.03 -37.35
CA SER A 210 -6.41 -6.87 -37.87
C SER A 210 -6.90 -5.58 -37.18
N PRO A 211 -6.08 -4.52 -37.11
CA PRO A 211 -6.51 -3.23 -36.56
C PRO A 211 -7.78 -2.69 -37.23
N GLY A 212 -7.89 -2.83 -38.56
CA GLY A 212 -9.10 -2.41 -39.30
C GLY A 212 -10.35 -3.21 -38.92
N SER A 213 -10.22 -4.53 -38.70
CA SER A 213 -11.33 -5.37 -38.24
C SER A 213 -11.74 -5.04 -36.80
N ALA A 214 -10.78 -4.78 -35.92
CA ALA A 214 -11.05 -4.33 -34.56
C ALA A 214 -11.79 -2.99 -34.55
N THR A 215 -11.34 -2.02 -35.35
CA THR A 215 -12.02 -0.73 -35.51
C THR A 215 -13.43 -0.89 -36.08
N ALA A 216 -13.62 -1.76 -37.08
CA ALA A 216 -14.95 -2.04 -37.63
C ALA A 216 -15.89 -2.64 -36.57
N VAL A 217 -15.40 -3.57 -35.74
CA VAL A 217 -16.19 -4.14 -34.62
C VAL A 217 -16.54 -3.07 -33.60
N LEU A 218 -15.58 -2.24 -33.19
CA LEU A 218 -15.83 -1.12 -32.27
C LEU A 218 -16.85 -0.11 -32.83
N LEU A 219 -16.74 0.26 -34.10
CA LEU A 219 -17.67 1.19 -34.76
C LEU A 219 -19.04 0.56 -35.03
N SER A 220 -19.12 -0.77 -35.20
CA SER A 220 -20.38 -1.49 -35.36
C SER A 220 -21.12 -1.71 -34.04
N ALA A 221 -20.41 -1.66 -32.91
CA ALA A 221 -20.95 -1.80 -31.57
C ALA A 221 -21.65 -0.51 -31.06
N ARG A 222 -22.25 0.28 -31.95
CA ARG A 222 -22.98 1.50 -31.57
C ARG A 222 -24.30 1.16 -30.89
N GLY A 223 -24.43 1.51 -29.61
CA GLY A 223 -25.66 1.33 -28.84
C GLY A 223 -25.48 1.73 -27.37
N ALA A 224 -26.57 2.17 -26.72
CA ALA A 224 -26.56 2.62 -25.32
C ALA A 224 -26.00 1.57 -24.34
N SER A 225 -26.17 0.28 -24.63
CA SER A 225 -25.64 -0.83 -23.82
C SER A 225 -24.11 -0.93 -23.83
N ASN A 226 -23.46 -0.53 -24.93
CA ASN A 226 -22.01 -0.54 -25.03
C ASN A 226 -21.39 0.74 -24.42
N GLY A 227 -22.18 1.82 -24.33
CA GLY A 227 -21.80 3.04 -23.60
C GLY A 227 -21.46 2.76 -22.14
N VAL A 228 -22.25 1.94 -21.45
CA VAL A 228 -21.99 1.55 -20.05
C VAL A 228 -20.62 0.90 -19.86
N LEU A 229 -20.22 0.01 -20.79
CA LEU A 229 -18.90 -0.65 -20.73
C LEU A 229 -17.77 0.34 -21.03
N VAL A 230 -17.97 1.25 -22.00
CA VAL A 230 -16.99 2.28 -22.35
C VAL A 230 -16.79 3.24 -21.18
N ASP A 231 -17.86 3.73 -20.58
CA ASP A 231 -17.82 4.63 -19.42
C ASP A 231 -17.15 3.94 -18.22
N TYR A 232 -17.48 2.68 -17.97
CA TYR A 232 -16.85 1.90 -16.92
C TYR A 232 -15.34 1.77 -17.12
N VAL A 233 -14.90 1.40 -18.33
CA VAL A 233 -13.47 1.26 -18.66
C VAL A 233 -12.76 2.61 -18.58
N ALA A 234 -13.39 3.68 -19.06
CA ALA A 234 -12.84 5.04 -18.98
C ALA A 234 -12.67 5.50 -17.52
N THR A 235 -13.67 5.27 -16.67
CA THR A 235 -13.59 5.59 -15.24
C THR A 235 -12.45 4.83 -14.57
N ARG A 236 -12.36 3.51 -14.78
CA ARG A 236 -11.25 2.70 -14.23
C ARG A 236 -9.88 3.13 -14.74
N HIS A 237 -9.79 3.54 -16.00
CA HIS A 237 -8.53 4.05 -16.55
C HIS A 237 -8.13 5.36 -15.87
N ASN A 238 -9.07 6.30 -15.68
CA ASN A 238 -8.83 7.57 -15.01
C ASN A 238 -8.40 7.38 -13.55
N GLU A 239 -9.09 6.50 -12.81
CA GLU A 239 -8.73 6.15 -11.43
C GLU A 239 -7.32 5.55 -11.35
N ALA A 240 -6.96 4.67 -12.29
CA ALA A 240 -5.62 4.10 -12.34
C ALA A 240 -4.55 5.16 -12.68
N GLU A 241 -4.84 6.07 -13.60
CA GLU A 241 -3.94 7.18 -13.90
C GLU A 241 -3.74 8.11 -12.71
N GLU A 242 -4.80 8.41 -11.98
CA GLU A 242 -4.76 9.24 -10.78
C GLU A 242 -3.93 8.57 -9.67
N ALA A 243 -4.16 7.29 -9.38
CA ALA A 243 -3.36 6.53 -8.43
C ALA A 243 -1.87 6.50 -8.81
N VAL A 244 -1.54 6.37 -10.10
CA VAL A 244 -0.15 6.46 -10.58
C VAL A 244 0.41 7.87 -10.39
N ARG A 245 -0.39 8.90 -10.63
CA ARG A 245 0.01 10.30 -10.44
C ARG A 245 0.32 10.59 -8.96
N GLU A 246 -0.54 10.14 -8.06
CA GLU A 246 -0.37 10.26 -6.61
C GLU A 246 0.86 9.49 -6.11
N SER A 247 1.05 8.26 -6.58
CA SER A 247 2.23 7.46 -6.26
C SER A 247 3.53 8.16 -6.67
N ARG A 248 3.57 8.73 -7.89
CA ARG A 248 4.71 9.52 -8.37
C ARG A 248 4.93 10.79 -7.56
N ALA A 249 3.86 11.50 -7.18
CA ALA A 249 3.96 12.70 -6.36
C ALA A 249 4.50 12.39 -4.96
N SER A 250 4.02 11.30 -4.35
CA SER A 250 4.49 10.80 -3.04
C SER A 250 5.97 10.41 -3.10
N ALA A 251 6.39 9.66 -4.12
CA ALA A 251 7.78 9.28 -4.33
C ALA A 251 8.69 10.51 -4.51
N ALA A 252 8.25 11.52 -5.28
CA ALA A 252 8.98 12.76 -5.44
C ALA A 252 9.10 13.57 -4.13
N GLN A 253 8.05 13.56 -3.30
CA GLN A 253 8.09 14.21 -1.99
C GLN A 253 9.05 13.49 -1.03
N GLN A 254 9.04 12.15 -1.02
CA GLN A 254 9.96 11.35 -0.22
C GLN A 254 11.42 11.60 -0.64
N ALA A 255 11.71 11.63 -1.95
CA ALA A 255 13.03 11.95 -2.46
C ALA A 255 13.51 13.35 -2.02
N ARG A 256 12.63 14.36 -2.03
CA ARG A 256 12.96 15.71 -1.52
C ARG A 256 13.23 15.72 -0.01
N ARG A 257 12.48 14.94 0.77
CA ARG A 257 12.71 14.82 2.22
C ARG A 257 14.05 14.13 2.50
N ALA A 258 14.38 13.06 1.77
CA ALA A 258 15.66 12.38 1.87
C ALA A 258 16.83 13.32 1.52
N ALA A 259 16.75 14.05 0.41
CA ALA A 259 17.78 15.01 0.02
C ALA A 259 17.99 16.13 1.07
N ARG A 260 16.91 16.62 1.69
CA ARG A 260 17.00 17.59 2.80
C ARG A 260 17.62 16.98 4.05
N ALA A 261 17.28 15.73 4.39
CA ALA A 261 17.86 15.04 5.52
C ALA A 261 19.37 14.82 5.33
N GLU A 262 19.79 14.41 4.13
CA GLU A 262 21.21 14.28 3.81
C GLU A 262 21.95 15.62 3.87
N GLN A 263 21.32 16.71 3.41
CA GLN A 263 21.92 18.04 3.51
C GLN A 263 22.08 18.46 4.98
N LEU A 264 21.03 18.30 5.80
CA LEU A 264 21.08 18.59 7.22
C LEU A 264 22.13 17.74 7.94
N GLU A 265 22.28 16.47 7.56
CA GLU A 265 23.31 15.60 8.13
C GLU A 265 24.73 16.09 7.78
N ARG A 266 24.96 16.54 6.54
CA ARG A 266 26.25 17.15 6.14
C ARG A 266 26.52 18.42 6.93
N ASP A 267 25.53 19.29 7.08
CA ASP A 267 25.65 20.55 7.82
C ASP A 267 25.95 20.28 9.30
N LEU A 268 25.22 19.34 9.94
CA LEU A 268 25.47 18.94 11.32
C LEU A 268 26.87 18.35 11.53
N ARG A 269 27.37 17.54 10.59
CA ARG A 269 28.74 17.02 10.67
C ARG A 269 29.78 18.13 10.57
N ALA A 270 29.55 19.12 9.71
CA ALA A 270 30.43 20.29 9.62
C ALA A 270 30.39 21.14 10.91
N ASP A 271 29.22 21.28 11.55
CA ASP A 271 29.08 21.98 12.82
C ASP A 271 29.80 21.28 13.97
N VAL A 272 29.67 19.95 14.05
CA VAL A 272 30.39 19.13 15.04
C VAL A 272 31.90 19.27 14.86
N ALA A 273 32.41 19.17 13.62
CA ALA A 273 33.84 19.33 13.35
C ALA A 273 34.35 20.72 13.79
N ARG A 274 33.62 21.80 13.48
CA ARG A 274 33.96 23.17 13.92
C ARG A 274 33.95 23.31 15.45
N SER A 275 32.99 22.68 16.12
CA SER A 275 32.91 22.67 17.59
C SER A 275 34.08 21.91 18.22
N GLU A 276 34.48 20.78 17.65
CA GLU A 276 35.63 20.00 18.09
C GLU A 276 36.95 20.76 17.91
N GLU A 277 37.15 21.42 16.76
CA GLU A 277 38.30 22.29 16.51
C GLU A 277 38.38 23.44 17.52
N THR A 278 37.25 24.11 17.76
CA THR A 278 37.16 25.21 18.73
C THR A 278 37.48 24.71 20.14
N SER A 279 36.94 23.55 20.52
CA SER A 279 37.20 22.92 21.82
C SER A 279 38.67 22.52 21.97
N ALA A 280 39.30 22.01 20.91
CA ALA A 280 40.72 21.68 20.91
C ALA A 280 41.59 22.94 21.08
N ALA A 281 41.27 24.02 20.37
CA ALA A 281 41.97 25.30 20.49
C ALA A 281 41.85 25.90 21.90
N LEU A 282 40.65 25.86 22.49
CA LEU A 282 40.44 26.32 23.87
C LEU A 282 41.20 25.47 24.88
N ARG A 283 41.23 24.13 24.74
CA ARG A 283 42.02 23.25 25.61
C ARG A 283 43.51 23.53 25.50
N ALA A 284 44.02 23.76 24.29
CA ALA A 284 45.42 24.13 24.09
C ALA A 284 45.75 25.47 24.79
N ARG A 285 44.85 26.47 24.69
CA ARG A 285 45.04 27.76 25.35
C ARG A 285 44.98 27.65 26.88
N VAL A 286 44.09 26.80 27.42
CA VAL A 286 44.05 26.51 28.86
C VAL A 286 45.37 25.87 29.31
N ALA A 287 45.87 24.88 28.59
CA ALA A 287 47.15 24.23 28.93
C ALA A 287 48.34 25.20 28.87
N GLU A 288 48.36 26.12 27.90
CA GLU A 288 49.37 27.18 27.81
C GLU A 288 49.31 28.12 29.03
N LEU A 289 48.11 28.60 29.38
CA LEU A 289 47.91 29.47 30.55
C LEU A 289 48.26 28.75 31.86
N GLU A 290 47.93 27.47 31.99
CA GLU A 290 48.33 26.66 33.16
C GLU A 290 49.84 26.52 33.26
N ALA A 291 50.55 26.38 32.14
CA ALA A 291 52.01 26.35 32.10
C ALA A 291 52.62 27.71 32.48
N GLU A 292 52.08 28.82 31.96
CA GLU A 292 52.50 30.18 32.34
C GLU A 292 52.31 30.42 33.84
N VAL A 293 51.13 30.09 34.38
CA VAL A 293 50.84 30.21 35.82
C VAL A 293 51.75 29.31 36.65
N ALA A 294 52.07 28.11 36.19
CA ALA A 294 53.00 27.22 36.90
C ALA A 294 54.42 27.78 36.94
N VAL A 295 54.90 28.41 35.85
CA VAL A 295 56.20 29.10 35.81
C VAL A 295 56.20 30.30 36.74
N GLU A 296 55.16 31.14 36.71
CA GLU A 296 55.05 32.28 37.62
C GLU A 296 55.03 31.84 39.09
N ARG A 297 54.29 30.78 39.42
CA ARG A 297 54.27 30.22 40.79
C ARG A 297 55.64 29.73 41.23
N ARG A 298 56.39 29.05 40.36
CA ARG A 298 57.77 28.60 40.67
C ARG A 298 58.70 29.78 40.89
N ASN A 299 58.60 30.82 40.06
CA ASN A 299 59.41 32.03 40.21
C ASN A 299 59.10 32.73 41.54
N ARG A 300 57.82 32.90 41.88
CA ARG A 300 57.44 33.47 43.18
C ARG A 300 57.94 32.65 44.36
N VAL A 301 57.89 31.32 44.29
CA VAL A 301 58.43 30.45 45.36
C VAL A 301 59.95 30.61 45.46
N ALA A 302 60.67 30.68 44.33
CA ALA A 302 62.10 30.92 44.31
C ALA A 302 62.46 32.28 44.91
N ASP A 303 61.79 33.36 44.50
CA ASP A 303 61.98 34.71 45.04
C ASP A 303 61.71 34.73 46.56
N THR A 304 60.62 34.09 47.00
CA THR A 304 60.27 34.01 48.43
C THR A 304 61.32 33.20 49.21
N SER A 305 61.85 32.12 48.63
CA SER A 305 62.91 31.31 49.24
C SER A 305 64.21 32.11 49.38
N ILE A 306 64.63 32.82 48.33
CA ILE A 306 65.83 33.66 48.36
C ILE A 306 65.71 34.72 49.45
N HIS A 307 64.58 35.43 49.51
CA HIS A 307 64.34 36.43 50.56
C HIS A 307 64.32 35.83 51.97
N THR A 308 63.81 34.60 52.12
CA THR A 308 63.81 33.90 53.42
C THR A 308 65.21 33.46 53.83
N ASP A 309 65.99 32.92 52.89
CA ASP A 309 67.38 32.49 53.12
C ASP A 309 68.27 33.69 53.45
N ASP A 310 68.13 34.80 52.73
CA ASP A 310 68.85 36.06 53.00
C ASP A 310 68.53 36.60 54.39
N TYR A 311 67.25 36.55 54.79
CA TYR A 311 66.83 36.93 56.14
C TYR A 311 67.43 36.02 57.22
N GLU A 312 67.41 34.70 57.03
CA GLU A 312 67.97 33.73 57.99
C GLU A 312 69.50 33.84 58.10
N GLN A 313 70.19 34.11 56.99
CA GLN A 313 71.63 34.39 56.99
C GLN A 313 71.95 35.67 57.76
N LEU A 314 71.21 36.75 57.50
CA LEU A 314 71.37 38.00 58.23
C LEU A 314 71.11 37.82 59.73
N ARG A 315 70.04 37.10 60.09
CA ARG A 315 69.70 36.79 61.49
C ARG A 315 70.79 35.99 62.18
N THR A 316 71.29 34.94 61.53
CA THR A 316 72.34 34.08 62.10
C THR A 316 73.64 34.86 62.30
N ARG A 317 74.03 35.67 61.31
CA ARG A 317 75.22 36.50 61.36
C ARG A 317 75.13 37.56 62.46
N THR A 318 74.04 38.32 62.50
CA THR A 318 73.83 39.35 63.52
C THR A 318 73.82 38.74 64.92
N PHE A 319 73.18 37.58 65.10
CA PHE A 319 73.19 36.86 66.37
C PHE A 319 74.61 36.43 66.80
N ARG A 320 75.42 35.87 65.89
CA ARG A 320 76.81 35.50 66.19
C ARG A 320 77.67 36.71 66.56
N ASN A 321 77.56 37.80 65.80
CA ASN A 321 78.30 39.03 66.07
C ASN A 321 77.93 39.61 67.45
N LEU A 322 76.63 39.69 67.75
CA LEU A 322 76.15 40.11 69.07
C LEU A 322 76.66 39.19 70.18
N THR A 323 76.67 37.87 69.96
CA THR A 323 77.20 36.90 70.95
C THR A 323 78.69 37.13 71.23
N VAL A 324 79.50 37.32 70.19
CA VAL A 324 80.94 37.61 70.33
C VAL A 324 81.16 38.94 71.05
N GLN A 325 80.37 39.97 70.74
CA GLN A 325 80.46 41.28 71.39
C GLN A 325 80.05 41.21 72.86
N VAL A 326 78.99 40.46 73.20
CA VAL A 326 78.59 40.21 74.60
C VAL A 326 79.70 39.48 75.34
N GLN A 327 80.38 38.52 74.72
CA GLN A 327 81.52 37.83 75.33
C GLN A 327 82.69 38.79 75.58
N LEU A 328 83.10 39.58 74.57
CA LEU A 328 84.18 40.57 74.71
C LEU A 328 83.89 41.61 75.80
N LEU A 329 82.64 42.09 75.89
CA LEU A 329 82.22 43.00 76.96
C LEU A 329 82.22 42.31 78.33
N SER A 330 81.84 41.03 78.39
CA SER A 330 81.89 40.25 79.63
C SER A 330 83.33 40.03 80.10
N ASP A 331 84.25 39.74 79.17
CA ASP A 331 85.68 39.56 79.43
C ASP A 331 86.34 40.89 79.83
N GLY A 332 86.00 42.00 79.17
CA GLY A 332 86.42 43.34 79.57
C GLY A 332 85.91 43.74 80.97
N LEU A 333 84.66 43.39 81.30
CA LEU A 333 84.09 43.62 82.63
C LEU A 333 84.77 42.75 83.70
N ALA A 334 85.15 41.51 83.37
CA ALA A 334 85.97 40.67 84.24
C ALA A 334 87.37 41.29 84.48
N ALA A 335 88.03 41.78 83.43
CA ALA A 335 89.31 42.47 83.54
C ALA A 335 89.25 43.74 84.42
N LEU A 336 88.16 44.52 84.33
CA LEU A 336 87.92 45.66 85.24
C LEU A 336 87.80 45.21 86.70
N ARG A 337 87.16 44.07 86.96
CA ARG A 337 87.01 43.53 88.32
C ARG A 337 88.34 43.02 88.89
N GLU A 338 89.25 42.57 88.04
CA GLU A 338 90.58 42.09 88.41
C GLU A 338 91.64 43.20 88.48
N GLY A 339 91.28 44.45 88.15
CA GLY A 339 92.15 45.63 88.26
C GLY A 339 93.10 45.85 87.08
N VAL A 340 92.88 45.15 85.95
CA VAL A 340 93.69 45.26 84.73
C VAL A 340 92.99 46.20 83.75
N HIS A 341 93.11 47.50 84.00
CA HIS A 341 92.38 48.54 83.26
C HIS A 341 92.75 48.63 81.78
N ASP A 342 94.03 48.49 81.43
CA ASP A 342 94.49 48.60 80.03
C ASP A 342 93.87 47.51 79.13
N VAL A 343 93.68 46.31 79.68
CA VAL A 343 93.09 45.16 78.96
C VAL A 343 91.58 45.32 78.83
N ALA A 344 90.92 45.88 79.84
CA ALA A 344 89.49 46.16 79.78
C ALA A 344 89.14 47.20 78.72
N ASP A 345 89.92 48.28 78.63
CA ASP A 345 89.71 49.32 77.63
C ASP A 345 89.87 48.75 76.21
N GLU A 346 90.88 47.90 75.97
CA GLU A 346 91.07 47.21 74.69
C GLU A 346 89.88 46.31 74.31
N TYR A 347 89.33 45.53 75.26
CA TYR A 347 88.17 44.69 74.99
C TYR A 347 86.88 45.50 74.76
N MET A 348 86.68 46.60 75.48
CA MET A 348 85.53 47.49 75.30
C MET A 348 85.62 48.24 73.96
N GLU A 349 86.79 48.77 73.60
CA GLU A 349 87.00 49.48 72.34
C GLU A 349 86.75 48.54 71.14
N ARG A 350 87.31 47.33 71.18
CA ARG A 350 87.06 46.30 70.14
C ARG A 350 85.58 45.91 70.02
N ALA A 351 84.88 45.77 71.15
CA ALA A 351 83.47 45.42 71.13
C ALA A 351 82.60 46.57 70.59
N LEU A 352 82.88 47.82 70.99
CA LEU A 352 82.16 49.00 70.54
C LEU A 352 82.39 49.29 69.06
N ASP A 353 83.63 49.16 68.57
CA ASP A 353 83.94 49.31 67.14
C ASP A 353 83.25 48.23 66.31
N ALA A 354 83.22 46.98 66.79
CA ALA A 354 82.49 45.90 66.12
C ALA A 354 80.97 46.15 66.08
N ILE A 355 80.38 46.64 67.18
CA ILE A 355 78.94 47.00 67.23
C ILE A 355 78.65 48.13 66.24
N ARG A 356 79.49 49.17 66.23
CA ARG A 356 79.34 50.33 65.37
C ARG A 356 79.42 49.95 63.88
N ASN A 357 80.41 49.15 63.52
CA ASN A 357 80.58 48.67 62.15
C ASN A 357 79.40 47.81 61.67
N GLU A 358 78.83 46.95 62.53
CA GLU A 358 77.65 46.17 62.16
C GLU A 358 76.38 47.03 62.10
N ALA A 359 76.24 48.04 62.96
CA ALA A 359 75.12 49.00 62.92
C ALA A 359 75.14 49.85 61.64
N ASP A 360 76.30 50.37 61.25
CA ASP A 360 76.47 51.12 60.01
C ASP A 360 76.15 50.24 58.79
N ARG A 361 76.61 48.99 58.80
CA ARG A 361 76.30 48.01 57.75
C ARG A 361 74.80 47.68 57.65
N LEU A 362 74.12 47.47 58.78
CA LEU A 362 72.67 47.24 58.80
C LEU A 362 71.90 48.48 58.32
N ALA A 363 72.38 49.68 58.66
CA ALA A 363 71.80 50.93 58.16
C ALA A 363 71.97 51.10 56.64
N GLU A 364 73.11 50.67 56.07
CA GLU A 364 73.32 50.63 54.63
C GLU A 364 72.42 49.61 53.93
N LEU A 365 72.31 48.40 54.47
CA LEU A 365 71.38 47.37 53.95
C LEU A 365 69.92 47.83 54.02
N GLY A 366 69.52 48.53 55.09
CA GLY A 366 68.18 49.10 55.24
C GLY A 366 67.87 50.30 54.33
N LYS A 367 68.90 50.93 53.74
CA LYS A 367 68.76 51.95 52.69
C LYS A 367 68.70 51.33 51.29
N ALA A 368 69.37 50.21 51.07
CA ALA A 368 69.36 49.49 49.81
C ALA A 368 68.06 48.70 49.54
N GLY A 369 67.28 48.40 50.59
CA GLY A 369 66.02 47.65 50.50
C GLY A 369 64.73 48.50 50.45
N ARG A 370 64.79 49.81 50.13
CA ARG A 370 63.60 50.67 49.95
C ARG A 370 63.36 51.06 48.51
#